data_AF-A0AAI9E3R8-F1
#
_entry.id   AF-A0AAI9E3R8-F1
#
_cell.length_a   1.000
_cell.length_b   1.000
_cell.length_c   1.000
_cell.angle_alpha   90.00
_cell.angle_beta   90.00
_cell.angle_gamma   90.00
#
_symmetry.space_group_name_H-M   'P 1'
#
loop_
_entity.id
_entity.type
_entity.pdbx_description
1 polymer ?
#
loop_
_entity_poly.entity_id
_entity_poly.type
_entity_poly.pdbx_seq_one_letter_code
_entity_poly.pdbx_strand_id
1 'polypeptide(L)'
;MQLNSRQERIYTLANLLGTGKPVSAEKIIGTLGCSEPTLSRALKELRESYAADIKYSKAGHSYQLVSFGQLDKKTLRRMNEALSQHAELRSQGISTKVLLDKDLKTTVSLSIRRRILRKIDRLAKLTGTSRSEAVETLAEMKIEDFIKVHQFKNRPE
;
A
#
# COMPACT_ATOMS: atom_id res chain seq x y z
N MET A 1 9.65 2.43 -10.21
CA MET A 1 8.23 2.24 -9.81
C MET A 1 8.20 1.91 -8.33
N GLN A 2 7.33 2.53 -7.52
CA GLN A 2 7.22 2.15 -6.11
C GLN A 2 6.47 0.82 -5.99
N LEU A 3 7.12 -0.18 -5.41
CA LEU A 3 6.50 -1.49 -5.15
C LEU A 3 5.61 -1.39 -3.91
N ASN A 4 4.47 -2.06 -3.92
CA ASN A 4 3.74 -2.31 -2.68
C ASN A 4 4.40 -3.45 -1.88
N SER A 5 4.02 -3.59 -0.61
CA SER A 5 4.60 -4.59 0.30
C SER A 5 4.45 -6.03 -0.18
N ARG A 6 3.37 -6.34 -0.90
CA ARG A 6 3.15 -7.65 -1.51
C ARG A 6 4.12 -7.89 -2.66
N GLN A 7 4.25 -6.94 -3.59
CA GLN A 7 5.16 -7.02 -4.73
C GLN A 7 6.62 -7.13 -4.29
N GLU A 8 7.04 -6.30 -3.32
CA GLU A 8 8.39 -6.37 -2.73
C GLU A 8 8.69 -7.78 -2.21
N ARG A 9 7.74 -8.39 -1.49
CA ARG A 9 7.90 -9.74 -0.94
C ARG A 9 8.03 -10.80 -2.04
N ILE A 10 7.17 -10.76 -3.04
CA ILE A 10 7.18 -11.74 -4.14
C ILE A 10 8.44 -11.60 -4.97
N TYR A 11 8.88 -10.39 -5.28
CA TYR A 11 10.09 -10.15 -6.07
C TYR A 11 11.35 -10.58 -5.32
N THR A 12 11.39 -10.34 -4.01
CA THR A 12 12.50 -10.79 -3.16
C THR A 12 12.54 -12.32 -3.09
N LEU A 13 11.39 -12.97 -2.89
CA LEU A 13 11.29 -14.43 -2.86
C LEU A 13 11.69 -15.07 -4.21
N ALA A 14 11.23 -14.49 -5.32
CA ALA A 14 11.57 -14.94 -6.67
C ALA A 14 13.08 -14.89 -6.92
N ASN A 15 13.75 -13.80 -6.51
CA ASN A 15 15.20 -13.68 -6.66
C ASN A 15 15.99 -14.61 -5.73
N LEU A 16 15.52 -14.85 -4.49
CA LEU A 16 16.14 -15.80 -3.57
C LEU A 16 16.13 -17.23 -4.13
N LEU A 17 14.97 -17.68 -4.62
CA LEU A 17 14.80 -19.03 -5.16
C LEU A 17 15.27 -19.17 -6.60
N GLY A 18 15.39 -18.07 -7.34
CA GLY A 18 15.79 -18.02 -8.75
C GLY A 18 17.22 -18.53 -9.03
N THR A 19 18.00 -18.84 -8.01
CA THR A 19 19.27 -19.57 -8.16
C THR A 19 19.06 -21.06 -8.48
N GLY A 20 17.86 -21.59 -8.26
CA GLY A 20 17.55 -23.02 -8.37
C GLY A 20 18.14 -23.87 -7.24
N LYS A 21 18.87 -23.28 -6.29
CA LYS A 21 19.43 -23.98 -5.13
C LYS A 21 18.42 -24.02 -3.97
N PRO A 22 18.45 -25.05 -3.12
CA PRO A 22 17.66 -25.06 -1.90
C PRO A 22 18.00 -23.88 -0.97
N VAL A 23 16.98 -23.23 -0.43
CA VAL A 23 17.09 -22.13 0.56
C VAL A 23 16.26 -22.49 1.78
N SER A 24 16.84 -22.40 2.98
CA SER A 24 16.13 -22.71 4.23
C SER A 24 14.96 -21.75 4.47
N ALA A 25 13.88 -22.25 5.08
CA ALA A 25 12.71 -21.46 5.43
C ALA A 25 13.09 -20.30 6.36
N GLU A 26 13.96 -20.54 7.35
CA GLU A 26 14.48 -19.52 8.26
C GLU A 26 15.15 -18.36 7.52
N LYS A 27 16.00 -18.67 6.53
CA LYS A 27 16.66 -17.64 5.72
C LYS A 27 15.64 -16.84 4.91
N ILE A 28 14.65 -17.50 4.34
CA ILE A 28 13.60 -16.82 3.56
C ILE A 28 12.76 -15.92 4.49
N ILE A 29 12.33 -16.43 5.64
CA ILE A 29 11.55 -15.69 6.65
C ILE A 29 12.33 -14.47 7.14
N GLY A 30 13.62 -14.64 7.48
CA GLY A 30 14.48 -13.56 7.93
C GLY A 30 14.69 -12.49 6.85
N THR A 31 14.87 -12.91 5.60
CA THR A 31 15.06 -11.96 4.48
C THR A 31 13.78 -11.22 4.13
N LEU A 32 12.62 -11.89 4.18
CA LEU A 32 11.32 -11.28 3.86
C LEU A 32 10.68 -10.56 5.05
N GLY A 33 11.21 -10.74 6.27
CA GLY A 33 10.64 -10.20 7.51
C GLY A 33 9.19 -10.64 7.76
N CYS A 34 8.84 -11.90 7.48
CA CYS A 34 7.45 -12.36 7.54
C CYS A 34 7.25 -13.67 8.31
N SER A 35 6.04 -13.90 8.82
CA SER A 35 5.68 -15.17 9.49
C SER A 35 5.58 -16.34 8.51
N GLU A 36 5.64 -17.57 9.03
CA GLU A 36 5.54 -18.79 8.22
C GLU A 36 4.22 -18.97 7.44
N PRO A 37 3.03 -18.59 7.98
CA PRO A 37 1.80 -18.52 7.19
C PRO A 37 1.90 -17.53 6.02
N THR A 38 2.63 -16.43 6.22
CA THR A 38 2.84 -15.42 5.18
C THR A 38 3.77 -15.93 4.09
N LEU A 39 4.83 -16.67 4.47
CA LEU A 39 5.70 -17.37 3.53
C LEU A 39 4.89 -18.38 2.69
N SER A 40 4.04 -19.18 3.34
CA SER A 40 3.20 -20.17 2.64
C SER A 40 2.31 -19.52 1.57
N ARG A 41 1.72 -18.36 1.87
CA ARG A 41 0.95 -17.57 0.89
C ARG A 41 1.81 -17.03 -0.25
N ALA A 42 2.99 -16.50 0.06
CA ALA A 42 3.92 -16.00 -0.97
C ALA A 42 4.42 -17.10 -1.90
N LEU A 43 4.72 -18.29 -1.37
CA LEU A 43 5.09 -19.46 -2.15
C LEU A 43 3.95 -19.98 -3.03
N LYS A 44 2.71 -19.93 -2.53
CA LYS A 44 1.52 -20.27 -3.33
C LYS A 44 1.35 -19.28 -4.48
N GLU A 45 1.44 -17.98 -4.19
CA GLU A 45 1.33 -16.93 -5.20
C GLU A 45 2.41 -17.04 -6.28
N LEU A 46 3.66 -17.35 -5.90
CA LEU A 46 4.75 -17.54 -6.87
C LEU A 46 4.46 -18.71 -7.83
N ARG A 47 3.95 -19.83 -7.30
CA ARG A 47 3.58 -21.00 -8.10
C ARG A 47 2.44 -20.69 -9.06
N GLU A 48 1.37 -20.06 -8.57
CA GLU A 48 0.18 -19.77 -9.37
C GLU A 48 0.39 -18.65 -10.39
N SER A 49 1.03 -17.55 -9.99
CA SER A 49 1.14 -16.35 -10.84
C SER A 49 2.21 -16.47 -11.91
N TYR A 50 3.22 -17.31 -11.70
CA TYR A 50 4.35 -17.46 -12.62
C TYR A 50 4.49 -18.89 -13.16
N ALA A 51 3.51 -19.77 -12.89
CA ALA A 51 3.55 -21.18 -13.29
C ALA A 51 4.87 -21.87 -12.90
N ALA A 52 5.39 -21.53 -11.71
CA ALA A 52 6.63 -22.06 -11.18
C ALA A 52 6.35 -23.27 -10.28
N ASP A 53 7.30 -24.21 -10.20
CA ASP A 53 7.23 -25.34 -9.26
C ASP A 53 8.27 -25.19 -8.17
N ILE A 54 7.81 -25.29 -6.92
CA ILE A 54 8.64 -25.18 -5.73
C ILE A 54 8.54 -26.49 -4.95
N LYS A 55 9.69 -27.14 -4.76
CA LYS A 55 9.82 -28.32 -3.92
C LYS A 55 10.12 -27.91 -2.49
N TYR A 56 9.43 -28.52 -1.54
CA TYR A 56 9.77 -28.45 -0.12
C TYR A 56 10.55 -29.70 0.30
N SER A 57 11.68 -29.51 0.97
CA SER A 57 12.44 -30.58 1.61
C SER A 57 12.20 -30.54 3.11
N LYS A 58 11.52 -31.59 3.64
CA LYS A 58 11.25 -31.73 5.07
C LYS A 58 12.54 -31.90 5.88
N ALA A 59 13.50 -32.67 5.37
CA ALA A 59 14.75 -32.96 6.07
C ALA A 59 15.63 -31.71 6.27
N GLY A 60 15.63 -30.79 5.30
CA GLY A 60 16.42 -29.56 5.37
C GLY A 60 15.59 -28.31 5.61
N HIS A 61 14.31 -28.45 5.97
CA HIS A 61 13.33 -27.36 6.09
C HIS A 61 13.56 -26.24 5.07
N SER A 62 13.59 -26.61 3.79
CA SER A 62 14.04 -25.74 2.71
C SER A 62 13.15 -25.81 1.48
N TYR A 63 13.17 -24.72 0.71
CA TYR A 63 12.44 -24.57 -0.53
C TYR A 63 13.40 -24.43 -1.69
N GLN A 64 13.07 -25.08 -2.81
CA GLN A 64 13.86 -25.03 -4.03
C GLN A 64 12.93 -24.83 -5.22
N LEU A 65 13.26 -23.86 -6.08
CA LEU A 65 12.60 -23.73 -7.37
C LEU A 65 13.11 -24.84 -8.30
N VAL A 66 12.22 -25.75 -8.70
CA VAL A 66 12.55 -26.89 -9.56
C VAL A 66 12.05 -26.69 -11.00
N SER A 67 11.00 -25.88 -11.18
CA SER A 67 10.59 -25.36 -12.48
C SER A 67 10.43 -23.85 -12.41
N PHE A 68 11.03 -23.13 -13.34
CA PHE A 68 11.04 -21.67 -13.34
C PHE A 68 9.75 -21.08 -13.91
N GLY A 69 9.01 -21.80 -14.74
CA GLY A 69 7.83 -21.25 -15.41
C GLY A 69 8.16 -19.95 -16.16
N GLN A 70 7.47 -18.87 -15.78
CA GLN A 70 7.67 -17.52 -16.32
C GLN A 70 8.81 -16.73 -15.63
N LEU A 71 9.47 -17.28 -14.61
CA LEU A 71 10.61 -16.67 -13.93
C LEU A 71 11.91 -16.87 -14.70
N ASP A 72 11.93 -16.45 -15.96
CA ASP A 72 13.14 -16.47 -16.77
C ASP A 72 14.20 -15.47 -16.23
N LYS A 73 15.45 -15.60 -16.70
CA LYS A 73 16.56 -14.73 -16.26
C LYS A 73 16.24 -13.24 -16.47
N LYS A 74 15.50 -12.91 -17.53
CA LYS A 74 15.10 -11.54 -17.86
C LYS A 74 14.09 -11.00 -16.85
N THR A 75 13.12 -11.80 -16.46
CA THR A 75 12.09 -11.45 -15.47
C THR A 75 12.70 -11.30 -14.09
N LEU A 76 13.55 -12.23 -13.67
CA LEU A 76 14.27 -12.14 -12.39
C LEU A 76 15.14 -10.88 -12.32
N ARG A 77 15.87 -10.57 -13.40
CA ARG A 77 16.66 -9.33 -13.50
C ARG A 77 15.78 -8.08 -13.36
N ARG A 78 14.64 -8.02 -14.06
CA ARG A 78 13.69 -6.89 -13.96
C ARG A 78 13.11 -6.75 -12.55
N MET A 79 12.79 -7.86 -11.89
CA MET A 79 12.32 -7.85 -10.50
C MET A 79 13.40 -7.30 -9.56
N ASN A 80 14.66 -7.69 -9.77
CA ASN A 80 15.78 -7.19 -8.98
C ASN A 80 16.02 -5.68 -9.18
N GLU A 81 16.01 -5.22 -10.44
CA GLU A 81 16.09 -3.79 -10.77
C GLU A 81 14.96 -2.98 -10.12
N ALA A 82 13.73 -3.52 -10.10
CA ALA A 82 12.60 -2.88 -9.42
C ALA A 82 12.77 -2.83 -7.89
N LEU A 83 13.37 -3.86 -7.27
CA LEU A 83 13.70 -3.86 -5.84
C LEU A 83 14.76 -2.79 -5.51
N SER A 84 15.81 -2.66 -6.33
CA SER A 84 16.84 -1.64 -6.16
C SER A 84 16.25 -0.22 -6.24
N GLN A 85 15.43 0.05 -7.27
CA GLN A 85 14.75 1.34 -7.40
C GLN A 85 13.80 1.61 -6.23
N HIS A 86 13.09 0.58 -5.74
CA HIS A 86 12.21 0.73 -4.59
C HIS A 86 12.99 1.10 -3.31
N ALA A 87 14.16 0.49 -3.10
CA ALA A 87 15.02 0.81 -1.96
C ALA A 87 15.57 2.25 -2.02
N GLU A 88 15.98 2.71 -3.21
CA GLU A 88 16.42 4.09 -3.44
C GLU A 88 15.30 5.11 -3.16
N LEU A 89 14.07 4.84 -3.60
CA LEU A 89 12.92 5.72 -3.31
C LEU A 89 12.58 5.76 -1.81
N ARG A 90 12.75 4.62 -1.12
CA ARG A 90 12.50 4.54 0.33
C ARG A 90 13.57 5.31 1.13
N SER A 91 14.84 5.29 0.68
CA SER A 91 15.92 6.05 1.32
C SER A 91 15.80 7.56 1.11
N GLN A 92 15.19 7.99 0.00
CA GLN A 92 14.88 9.40 -0.28
C GLN A 92 13.69 9.96 0.54
N GLY A 93 13.19 9.22 1.54
CA GLY A 93 12.16 9.72 2.45
C GLY A 93 10.74 9.77 1.88
N ILE A 94 10.49 9.18 0.72
CA ILE A 94 9.14 8.89 0.21
C ILE A 94 8.60 7.67 0.98
N SER A 95 8.48 7.84 2.29
CA SER A 95 7.82 6.91 3.17
C SER A 95 6.32 7.03 2.93
N THR A 96 5.70 5.97 2.40
CA THR A 96 4.27 5.74 2.54
C THR A 96 3.98 5.54 4.03
N LYS A 97 3.91 6.63 4.79
CA LYS A 97 3.37 6.62 6.15
C LYS A 97 1.90 6.17 6.03
N VAL A 98 1.65 4.92 6.38
CA VAL A 98 0.30 4.42 6.57
C VAL A 98 -0.15 4.95 7.93
N LEU A 99 -0.94 6.03 7.89
CA LEU A 99 -1.60 6.57 9.07
C LEU A 99 -2.82 5.70 9.36
N LEU A 100 -2.69 4.79 10.33
CA LEU A 100 -3.75 3.84 10.71
C LEU A 100 -4.85 4.49 11.55
N ASP A 101 -4.58 5.67 12.12
CA ASP A 101 -5.52 6.46 12.92
C ASP A 101 -6.24 7.53 12.08
N LYS A 102 -6.55 7.25 10.81
CA LYS A 102 -7.42 8.15 10.05
C LYS A 102 -8.87 7.86 10.43
N ASP A 103 -9.56 8.89 10.90
CA ASP A 103 -11.00 8.83 11.07
C ASP A 103 -11.69 8.35 9.78
N LEU A 104 -12.68 7.48 9.95
CA LEU A 104 -13.44 6.89 8.85
C LEU A 104 -14.24 7.99 8.14
N LYS A 105 -13.77 8.40 6.96
CA LYS A 105 -14.47 9.37 6.12
C LYS A 105 -15.50 8.69 5.23
N THR A 106 -16.78 8.97 5.45
CA THR A 106 -17.86 8.52 4.56
C THR A 106 -17.92 9.40 3.32
N THR A 107 -17.96 8.79 2.13
CA THR A 107 -18.12 9.56 0.87
C THR A 107 -19.57 10.01 0.74
N VAL A 108 -19.77 11.32 0.55
CA VAL A 108 -21.09 11.93 0.34
C VAL A 108 -21.13 12.68 -0.99
N SER A 109 -22.27 12.61 -1.68
CA SER A 109 -22.52 13.38 -2.90
C SER A 109 -23.29 14.64 -2.57
N LEU A 110 -22.75 15.81 -2.90
CA LEU A 110 -23.35 17.11 -2.61
C LEU A 110 -23.47 17.96 -3.88
N SER A 111 -24.66 18.50 -4.11
CA SER A 111 -24.90 19.47 -5.17
C SER A 111 -24.45 20.86 -4.72
N ILE A 112 -23.42 21.41 -5.34
CA ILE A 112 -22.88 22.75 -5.02
C ILE A 112 -22.84 23.65 -6.26
N ARG A 113 -23.15 24.94 -6.07
CA ARG A 113 -23.08 25.92 -7.16
C ARG A 113 -21.63 26.10 -7.61
N ARG A 114 -21.39 26.24 -8.91
CA ARG A 114 -20.05 26.41 -9.51
C ARG A 114 -19.23 27.54 -8.88
N ARG A 115 -19.88 28.63 -8.44
CA ARG A 115 -19.22 29.75 -7.72
C ARG A 115 -18.61 29.33 -6.37
N ILE A 116 -19.22 28.38 -5.67
CA ILE A 116 -18.74 27.85 -4.38
C ILE A 116 -17.60 26.88 -4.61
N LEU A 117 -17.73 26.00 -5.61
CA LEU A 117 -16.65 25.08 -6.00
C LEU A 117 -15.35 25.82 -6.30
N ARG A 118 -15.40 26.95 -7.04
CA ARG A 118 -14.21 27.79 -7.30
C ARG A 118 -13.57 28.36 -6.03
N LYS A 119 -14.36 28.65 -4.99
CA LYS A 119 -13.83 29.11 -3.69
C LYS A 119 -13.15 27.96 -2.94
N ILE A 120 -13.73 26.76 -2.97
CA ILE A 120 -13.12 25.55 -2.40
C ILE A 120 -11.80 25.24 -3.11
N ASP A 121 -11.76 25.31 -4.45
CA ASP A 121 -10.52 25.15 -5.23
C ASP A 121 -9.44 26.14 -4.82
N ARG A 122 -9.81 27.42 -4.63
CA ARG A 122 -8.87 28.45 -4.20
C ARG A 122 -8.38 28.20 -2.78
N LEU A 123 -9.26 27.80 -1.87
CA LEU A 123 -8.91 27.47 -0.48
C LEU A 123 -7.91 26.31 -0.45
N ALA A 124 -8.24 25.20 -1.08
CA ALA A 124 -7.40 24.01 -1.18
C ALA A 124 -5.98 24.34 -1.70
N LYS A 125 -5.89 25.22 -2.72
CA LYS A 125 -4.59 25.69 -3.23
C LYS A 125 -3.81 26.52 -2.22
N LEU A 126 -4.48 27.42 -1.49
CA LEU A 126 -3.82 28.30 -0.50
C LEU A 126 -3.33 27.50 0.72
N THR A 127 -4.06 26.47 1.13
CA THR A 127 -3.72 25.62 2.27
C THR A 127 -2.85 24.41 1.91
N GLY A 128 -2.65 24.14 0.63
CA GLY A 128 -1.93 22.95 0.16
C GLY A 128 -2.66 21.64 0.46
N THR A 129 -3.98 21.68 0.66
CA THR A 129 -4.81 20.51 1.03
C THR A 129 -5.67 20.04 -0.14
N SER A 130 -6.32 18.87 0.02
CA SER A 130 -7.31 18.41 -0.97
C SER A 130 -8.62 19.22 -0.89
N ARG A 131 -9.45 19.19 -1.95
CA ARG A 131 -10.81 19.79 -1.90
C ARG A 131 -11.64 19.25 -0.74
N SER A 132 -11.54 17.94 -0.50
CA SER A 132 -12.30 17.23 0.51
C SER A 132 -11.91 17.68 1.91
N GLU A 133 -10.62 17.89 2.13
CA GLU A 133 -10.04 18.38 3.38
C GLU A 133 -10.32 19.87 3.58
N ALA A 134 -10.22 20.68 2.53
CA ALA A 134 -10.60 22.10 2.59
C ALA A 134 -12.09 22.30 2.95
N VAL A 135 -12.97 21.41 2.49
CA VAL A 135 -14.40 21.42 2.88
C VAL A 135 -14.58 20.99 4.34
N GLU A 136 -13.83 20.01 4.80
CA GLU A 136 -13.88 19.49 6.17
C GLU A 136 -13.43 20.54 7.19
N THR A 137 -12.29 21.20 6.94
CA THR A 137 -11.83 22.32 7.80
C THR A 137 -12.85 23.47 7.82
N LEU A 138 -13.44 23.82 6.68
CA LEU A 138 -14.47 24.85 6.62
C LEU A 138 -15.71 24.46 7.44
N ALA A 139 -16.10 23.19 7.36
CA ALA A 139 -17.22 22.63 8.10
C ALA A 139 -16.97 22.68 9.61
N GLU A 140 -15.81 22.18 10.08
CA GLU A 140 -15.41 22.24 11.49
C GLU A 140 -15.44 23.67 12.04
N MET A 141 -14.95 24.64 11.27
CA MET A 141 -14.90 26.04 11.71
C MET A 141 -16.26 26.73 11.84
N LYS A 142 -17.32 26.22 11.20
CA LYS A 142 -18.57 26.99 11.03
C LYS A 142 -19.85 26.23 11.35
N ILE A 143 -19.87 24.90 11.27
CA ILE A 143 -21.11 24.13 11.46
C ILE A 143 -21.67 24.34 12.88
N GLU A 144 -20.82 24.28 13.91
CA GLU A 144 -21.28 24.52 15.29
C GLU A 144 -21.83 25.94 15.49
N ASP A 145 -21.17 26.95 14.92
CA ASP A 145 -21.64 28.34 14.96
C ASP A 145 -23.04 28.46 14.37
N PHE A 146 -23.27 27.83 13.21
CA PHE A 146 -24.58 27.85 12.54
C PHE A 146 -25.64 27.09 13.35
N ILE A 147 -25.31 25.93 13.93
CA ILE A 147 -26.23 25.17 14.78
C ILE A 147 -26.71 26.03 15.95
N LYS A 148 -25.78 26.70 16.66
CA LYS A 148 -26.10 27.56 17.80
C LYS A 148 -27.06 28.69 17.39
N VAL A 149 -26.74 29.41 16.30
CA VAL A 149 -27.59 30.51 15.79
C VAL A 149 -29.04 30.04 15.52
N HIS A 150 -29.21 28.84 14.98
CA HIS A 150 -30.55 28.30 14.68
C HIS A 150 -31.27 27.74 15.92
N GLN A 151 -30.55 27.20 16.91
CA GLN A 151 -31.15 26.79 18.19
C GLN A 151 -31.68 27.99 18.99
N PHE A 152 -30.98 29.13 18.98
CA PHE A 152 -31.45 30.35 19.65
C PHE A 152 -32.66 30.99 18.96
N LYS A 153 -32.79 30.85 17.64
CA LYS A 153 -33.96 31.36 16.89
C LYS A 153 -35.23 30.52 17.08
N ASN A 154 -35.10 29.28 17.55
CA ASN A 154 -36.21 28.32 17.66
C ASN A 154 -36.64 28.05 19.11
N ARG A 155 -36.21 28.86 20.10
CA ARG A 155 -36.81 28.80 21.44
C ARG A 155 -38.17 29.52 21.40
N PRO A 156 -39.30 28.81 21.62
CA PRO A 156 -40.57 29.49 21.87
C PRO A 156 -40.45 30.27 23.19
N GLU A 157 -41.08 31.45 23.24
CA GLU A 157 -41.27 32.23 24.47
C GLU A 157 -42.02 31.42 25.54
#